data_AF-A0AAW8ATT3-F1
#
_entry.id   AF-A0AAW8ATT3-F1
#
_cell.length_a   1.000
_cell.length_b   1.000
_cell.length_c   1.000
_cell.angle_alpha   90.00
_cell.angle_beta   90.00
_cell.angle_gamma   90.00
#
_symmetry.space_group_name_H-M   'P 1'
#
loop_
_entity.id
_entity.type
_entity.pdbx_description
1 polymer ?
#
loop_
_entity_poly.entity_id
_entity_poly.type
_entity_poly.pdbx_seq_one_letter_code
_entity_poly.pdbx_strand_id
1 'polypeptide(L)' 'VEVALQYNDGYSENILSFVNNVRTKDGGTHEAGLKTAITKAMNEYARKVNLLKEKDKNLEGSDYREGLTAVLSVLI' A
#
# COMPACT_ATOMS: atom_id res chain seq x y z
N VAL A 1 2.33 12.96 8.62
CA VAL A 1 1.84 11.80 7.84
C VAL A 1 1.83 10.62 8.77
N GLU A 2 0.66 10.06 9.02
CA GLU A 2 0.46 8.91 9.90
C GLU A 2 -0.25 7.81 9.12
N VAL A 3 0.16 6.56 9.31
CA VAL A 3 -0.39 5.41 8.61
C VAL A 3 -0.51 4.22 9.55
N ALA A 4 -1.64 3.53 9.49
CA ALA A 4 -1.84 2.22 10.11
C ALA A 4 -2.28 1.23 9.02
N LEU A 5 -1.75 0.01 9.06
CA LEU A 5 -2.02 -1.01 8.05
C LEU A 5 -2.06 -2.40 8.69
N GLN A 6 -2.96 -3.25 8.19
CA GLN A 6 -3.12 -4.63 8.63
C GLN A 6 -3.70 -5.47 7.49
N TYR A 7 -3.15 -6.66 7.31
CA TYR A 7 -3.71 -7.67 6.42
C TYR A 7 -4.78 -8.50 7.14
N ASN A 8 -5.78 -8.92 6.39
CA ASN A 8 -6.75 -9.94 6.79
C ASN A 8 -6.79 -11.07 5.75
N ASP A 9 -7.48 -12.16 6.07
CA ASP A 9 -7.56 -13.36 5.22
C ASP A 9 -8.51 -13.20 4.03
N GLY A 10 -9.08 -12.01 3.81
CA GLY A 10 -9.92 -11.69 2.67
C GLY A 10 -9.11 -11.23 1.46
N TYR A 11 -9.83 -10.94 0.37
CA TYR A 11 -9.24 -10.56 -0.91
C TYR A 11 -9.36 -9.06 -1.22
N SER A 12 -10.24 -8.34 -0.51
CA SER A 12 -10.56 -6.95 -0.82
C SER A 12 -9.53 -5.97 -0.25
N GLU A 13 -9.11 -5.02 -1.08
CA GLU A 13 -8.38 -3.83 -0.66
C GLU A 13 -9.35 -2.83 0.00
N ASN A 14 -8.96 -2.29 1.17
CA ASN A 14 -9.70 -1.23 1.83
C ASN A 14 -8.75 -0.14 2.37
N ILE A 15 -8.58 0.93 1.61
CA ILE A 15 -7.76 2.08 2.00
C ILE A 15 -8.67 3.27 2.29
N LEU A 16 -8.59 3.79 3.51
CA LEU A 16 -9.26 5.02 3.93
C LEU A 16 -8.23 6.12 4.08
N SER A 17 -8.45 7.24 3.40
CA SER A 17 -7.53 8.37 3.38
C SER A 17 -8.19 9.65 3.91
N PHE A 18 -7.39 10.44 4.63
CA PHE A 18 -7.81 11.68 5.29
C PHE A 18 -6.75 12.76 5.09
N VAL A 19 -7.21 14.00 4.85
CA VAL A 19 -6.38 15.20 4.83
C VAL A 19 -7.00 16.21 5.79
N ASN A 20 -6.22 16.67 6.78
CA ASN A 20 -6.69 17.59 7.81
C ASN A 20 -8.00 17.11 8.46
N ASN A 21 -8.05 15.82 8.81
CA ASN A 21 -9.20 15.11 9.39
C ASN A 21 -10.45 14.99 8.50
N VAL A 22 -10.40 15.46 7.24
CA VAL A 22 -11.48 15.30 6.27
C VAL A 22 -11.25 14.06 5.41
N ARG A 23 -12.26 13.20 5.29
CA ARG A 23 -12.18 11.98 4.48
C ARG A 23 -12.10 12.33 2.99
N THR A 24 -11.08 11.81 2.31
CA THR A 24 -10.92 11.91 0.85
C THR A 24 -11.43 10.65 0.18
N LYS A 25 -12.74 10.61 -0.14
CA LYS A 25 -13.40 9.39 -0.67
C LYS A 25 -12.81 8.90 -2.00
N ASP A 26 -12.42 9.83 -2.86
CA ASP A 26 -11.84 9.53 -4.18
C ASP A 26 -10.30 9.41 -4.14
N GLY A 27 -9.72 9.41 -2.93
CA GLY A 27 -8.28 9.36 -2.71
C GLY A 27 -7.59 10.67 -3.05
N GLY A 28 -6.43 10.57 -3.72
CA GLY A 28 -5.61 11.72 -4.08
C GLY A 28 -4.13 11.35 -4.19
N THR A 29 -3.27 12.37 -4.21
CA THR A 29 -1.82 12.22 -4.36
C THR A 29 -1.18 11.46 -3.18
N HIS A 30 -1.67 11.68 -1.97
CA HIS A 30 -1.26 10.97 -0.76
C HIS A 30 -1.54 9.48 -0.84
N GLU A 31 -2.71 9.08 -1.33
CA GLU A 31 -3.09 7.68 -1.50
C GLU A 31 -2.30 7.01 -2.64
N ALA A 32 -2.14 7.70 -3.77
CA ALA A 32 -1.31 7.20 -4.88
C ALA A 32 0.16 7.01 -4.44
N GLY A 33 0.66 7.92 -3.61
CA GLY A 33 1.97 7.82 -2.99
C GLY A 33 2.10 6.58 -2.09
N LEU A 34 1.12 6.34 -1.22
CA LEU A 34 1.08 5.15 -0.36
C LEU A 34 1.08 3.86 -1.18
N LYS A 35 0.19 3.74 -2.18
CA LYS A 35 0.09 2.55 -3.04
C LYS A 35 1.40 2.26 -3.78
N THR A 36 2.04 3.30 -4.30
CA THR A 36 3.34 3.19 -4.99
C THR A 36 4.44 2.79 -4.02
N ALA A 37 4.47 3.39 -2.83
CA ALA A 37 5.48 3.12 -1.81
C ALA A 37 5.42 1.67 -1.31
N ILE A 38 4.21 1.14 -1.02
CA ILE A 38 4.03 -0.26 -0.61
C ILE A 38 4.56 -1.20 -1.69
N THR A 39 4.14 -0.99 -2.94
CA THR A 39 4.53 -1.85 -4.07
C THR A 39 6.06 -1.87 -4.25
N LYS A 40 6.71 -0.70 -4.13
CA LYS A 40 8.17 -0.59 -4.25
C LYS A 40 8.88 -1.28 -3.08
N ALA A 41 8.51 -0.95 -1.84
CA ALA A 41 9.16 -1.47 -0.64
C ALA A 41 9.05 -3.00 -0.54
N MET A 42 7.88 -3.55 -0.89
CA MET A 42 7.67 -5.00 -0.85
C MET A 42 8.46 -5.73 -1.94
N ASN A 43 8.53 -5.20 -3.16
CA ASN A 43 9.37 -5.76 -4.22
C ASN A 43 10.87 -5.70 -3.87
N GLU A 44 11.33 -4.57 -3.32
CA GLU A 44 12.72 -4.42 -2.85
C GLU A 44 13.04 -5.43 -1.74
N TYR A 45 12.13 -5.61 -0.79
CA TYR A 45 12.27 -6.61 0.26
C TYR A 45 12.31 -8.03 -0.32
N ALA A 46 11.35 -8.39 -1.18
CA ALA A 46 11.26 -9.72 -1.78
C ALA A 46 12.53 -10.09 -2.58
N ARG A 47 13.13 -9.14 -3.30
CA ARG A 47 14.43 -9.36 -3.97
C ARG A 47 15.57 -9.49 -2.97
N LYS A 48 15.62 -8.62 -1.95
CA LYS A 48 16.68 -8.64 -0.92
C LYS A 48 16.74 -9.97 -0.17
N VAL A 49 15.60 -10.59 0.09
CA VAL A 49 15.51 -11.91 0.76
C VAL A 49 15.42 -13.09 -0.20
N ASN A 50 15.63 -12.87 -1.51
CA ASN A 50 15.57 -13.89 -2.56
C ASN A 50 14.23 -14.64 -2.68
N LEU A 51 13.12 -14.04 -2.25
CA LEU A 51 11.77 -14.52 -2.56
C LEU A 51 11.41 -14.29 -4.02
N LEU A 52 11.93 -13.21 -4.62
CA LEU A 52 11.93 -12.96 -6.07
C LEU A 52 13.37 -13.04 -6.60
N LYS A 53 13.62 -13.91 -7.59
CA LYS A 53 14.93 -14.01 -8.24
C LYS A 53 15.14 -12.89 -9.24
N GLU A 54 16.38 -12.65 -9.65
CA GLU A 54 16.71 -11.60 -10.63
C GLU A 54 15.90 -11.68 -11.92
N LYS A 55 15.64 -12.90 -12.42
CA LYS A 55 14.88 -13.13 -13.65
C LYS A 55 13.36 -13.04 -13.48
N ASP A 56 12.88 -13.09 -12.25
CA ASP A 56 11.44 -13.06 -11.98
C ASP A 56 10.92 -11.64 -12.16
N LYS A 57 9.70 -11.52 -12.71
CA LYS A 57 9.01 -10.24 -12.79
C LYS A 57 8.65 -9.76 -11.39
N ASN A 58 8.58 -8.44 -11.21
CA ASN A 58 8.05 -7.87 -9.97
C ASN A 58 6.58 -8.23 -9.82
N LEU A 59 6.13 -8.37 -8.57
CA LEU A 59 4.71 -8.47 -8.26
C LEU A 59 4.04 -7.11 -8.44
N GLU A 60 2.78 -7.15 -8.86
CA GLU A 60 1.97 -5.98 -9.10
C GLU A 60 1.46 -5.38 -7.78
N GLY A 61 1.03 -4.13 -7.84
CA GLY A 61 0.52 -3.47 -6.64
C GLY A 61 -0.74 -4.11 -6.08
N SER A 62 -1.58 -4.72 -6.92
CA SER A 62 -2.75 -5.49 -6.50
C SER A 62 -2.37 -6.69 -5.65
N ASP A 63 -1.30 -7.40 -6.00
CA ASP A 63 -0.85 -8.61 -5.30
C ASP A 63 -0.49 -8.30 -3.85
N TYR A 64 0.13 -7.15 -3.60
CA TYR A 64 0.48 -6.70 -2.25
C TYR A 64 -0.68 -6.07 -1.49
N ARG A 65 -1.77 -5.66 -2.15
CA ARG A 65 -2.90 -4.97 -1.50
C ARG A 65 -4.14 -5.86 -1.37
N GLU A 66 -4.05 -7.10 -1.83
CA GLU A 66 -5.00 -8.15 -1.52
C GLU A 66 -5.11 -8.34 0.00
N GLY A 67 -6.33 -8.26 0.53
CA GLY A 67 -6.60 -8.36 1.96
C GLY A 67 -6.04 -7.21 2.82
N LEU A 68 -5.52 -6.13 2.22
CA LEU A 68 -4.94 -5.01 2.94
C LEU A 68 -6.03 -4.03 3.39
N THR A 69 -6.09 -3.77 4.69
CA THR A 69 -6.79 -2.62 5.27
C THR A 69 -5.78 -1.58 5.74
N ALA A 70 -5.95 -0.33 5.31
CA ALA A 70 -5.09 0.77 5.73
C ALA A 70 -5.86 2.07 6.01
N VAL A 71 -5.37 2.84 6.98
CA VAL A 71 -5.82 4.19 7.25
C VAL A 71 -4.64 5.14 7.10
N LEU A 72 -4.78 6.14 6.23
CA LEU A 72 -3.79 7.18 5.96
C LEU A 72 -4.33 8.54 6.41
N SER A 73 -3.62 9.19 7.34
CA SER A 73 -3.94 10.55 7.79
C SER A 73 -2.77 11.49 7.48
N VAL A 74 -3.07 12.57 6.77
CA VAL A 74 -2.09 13.60 6.43
C VAL A 74 -2.54 14.93 7.03
N LEU A 75 -1.63 15.59 7.73
CA LEU A 75 -1.76 17.00 8.10
C LEU A 75 -0.85 17.80 7.17
N ILE A 76 -1.42 18.80 6.49
CA ILE A 76 -0.71 19.76 5.62
C ILE A 76 -0.71 21.11 6.31
#